data_AF-A0A2G1ZYD8-F1
#
_entry.id   AF-A0A2G1ZYD8-F1
#
_cell.length_a   1.000
_cell.length_b   1.000
_cell.length_c   1.000
_cell.angle_alpha   90.00
_cell.angle_beta   90.00
_cell.angle_gamma   90.00
#
_symmetry.space_group_name_H-M   'P 1'
#
loop_
_entity.id
_entity.type
_entity.pdbx_description
1 polymer ?
#
loop_
_entity_poly.entity_id
_entity_poly.type
_entity_poly.pdbx_seq_one_letter_code
_entity_poly.pdbx_strand_id
1 'polypeptide(L)'
;SAAGSAGNTADPQSVHENIMGLWGALSAGATLTLHAAGWLEGGLTFGFEKFICDIEAVQTLAELCAPVDASAAGMAFEAIKGVDPGGHFFASPHTMERFDTAFYAPINADLSTFGTWTANGAQKAEDRAAEIVRQTLADYSQPAGCAQAAERVARYVADKRAAGGAAPLTG
;
A
#
# COMPACT_ATOMS: atom_id res chain seq x y z
N SER A 1 6.78 -16.76 0.85
CA SER A 1 7.98 -15.92 0.70
C SER A 1 7.98 -14.85 1.79
N ALA A 2 9.05 -14.07 1.93
CA ALA A 2 9.10 -12.89 2.79
C ALA A 2 9.71 -11.72 2.01
N ALA A 3 9.27 -10.50 2.33
CA ALA A 3 9.92 -9.27 1.90
C ALA A 3 10.30 -8.45 3.16
N GLY A 4 11.18 -7.47 3.01
CA GLY A 4 11.62 -6.65 4.13
C GLY A 4 12.86 -5.85 3.79
N SER A 5 13.43 -5.22 4.81
CA SER A 5 14.57 -4.32 4.67
C SER A 5 15.53 -4.43 5.85
N ALA A 6 16.82 -4.29 5.57
CA ALA A 6 17.88 -4.09 6.56
C ALA A 6 18.05 -2.61 6.95
N GLY A 7 17.47 -1.68 6.18
CA GLY A 7 17.45 -0.25 6.49
C GLY A 7 16.82 0.07 7.85
N ASN A 8 17.30 1.14 8.48
CA ASN A 8 16.93 1.53 9.85
C ASN A 8 15.76 2.52 9.92
N THR A 9 15.36 3.10 8.80
CA THR A 9 14.30 4.11 8.70
C THR A 9 13.53 3.90 7.39
N ALA A 10 12.45 4.65 7.16
CA ALA A 10 11.65 4.62 5.92
C ALA A 10 12.32 5.33 4.73
N ASP A 11 13.63 5.17 4.59
CA ASP A 11 14.46 5.84 3.58
C ASP A 11 14.46 5.10 2.23
N PRO A 12 15.14 5.64 1.19
CA PRO A 12 15.21 4.99 -0.12
C PRO A 12 15.78 3.57 -0.09
N GLN A 13 16.75 3.25 0.79
CA GLN A 13 17.27 1.90 0.92
C GLN A 13 16.16 0.94 1.34
N SER A 14 15.45 1.29 2.40
CA SER A 14 14.46 0.39 3.00
C SER A 14 13.28 0.10 2.07
N VAL A 15 12.86 1.10 1.29
CA VAL A 15 11.79 0.97 0.32
C VAL A 15 12.25 0.16 -0.88
N HIS A 16 13.47 0.41 -1.37
CA HIS A 16 14.04 -0.32 -2.51
C HIS A 16 14.20 -1.81 -2.23
N GLU A 17 14.80 -2.19 -1.09
CA GLU A 17 14.99 -3.59 -0.70
C GLU A 17 13.65 -4.33 -0.61
N ASN A 18 12.64 -3.70 0.01
CA ASN A 18 11.31 -4.31 0.13
C ASN A 18 10.62 -4.48 -1.23
N ILE A 19 10.64 -3.45 -2.09
CA ILE A 19 10.09 -3.52 -3.45
C ILE A 19 10.72 -4.66 -4.25
N MET A 20 12.05 -4.81 -4.20
CA MET A 20 12.74 -5.90 -4.89
C MET A 20 12.36 -7.27 -4.33
N GLY A 21 12.22 -7.39 -3.00
CA GLY A 21 11.70 -8.59 -2.36
C GLY A 21 10.28 -8.96 -2.80
N LEU A 22 9.39 -7.96 -2.89
CA LEU A 22 8.02 -8.15 -3.37
C LEU A 22 7.99 -8.59 -4.84
N TRP A 23 8.78 -7.96 -5.72
CA TRP A 23 8.89 -8.37 -7.12
C TRP A 23 9.45 -9.78 -7.28
N GLY A 24 10.46 -10.14 -6.49
CA GLY A 24 11.00 -11.49 -6.45
C GLY A 24 9.96 -12.52 -6.02
N ALA A 25 9.17 -12.21 -4.98
CA ALA A 25 8.08 -13.06 -4.53
C ALA A 25 6.99 -13.23 -5.59
N LEU A 26 6.54 -12.14 -6.22
CA LEU A 26 5.54 -12.15 -7.29
C LEU A 26 6.02 -13.00 -8.47
N SER A 27 7.24 -12.75 -8.96
CA SER A 27 7.81 -13.46 -10.10
C SER A 27 8.01 -14.95 -9.84
N ALA A 28 8.25 -15.34 -8.57
CA ALA A 28 8.36 -16.73 -8.16
C ALA A 28 7.00 -17.42 -7.96
N GLY A 29 5.87 -16.73 -8.17
CA GLY A 29 4.53 -17.27 -7.96
C GLY A 29 4.20 -17.51 -6.48
N ALA A 30 4.78 -16.73 -5.57
CA ALA A 30 4.48 -16.86 -4.15
C ALA A 30 3.01 -16.53 -3.87
N THR A 31 2.30 -17.48 -3.25
CA THR A 31 0.88 -17.29 -2.86
C THR A 31 0.69 -16.56 -1.52
N LEU A 32 1.77 -16.41 -0.76
CA LEU A 32 1.81 -15.68 0.51
C LEU A 32 3.18 -15.01 0.66
N THR A 33 3.16 -13.71 0.95
CA THR A 33 4.35 -12.91 1.26
C THR A 33 4.23 -12.36 2.67
N LEU A 34 4.97 -12.95 3.60
CA LEU A 34 5.09 -12.45 4.96
C LEU A 34 5.90 -11.15 4.96
N HIS A 35 5.62 -10.29 5.95
CA HIS A 35 6.40 -9.06 6.19
C HIS A 35 6.41 -8.08 5.00
N ALA A 36 5.40 -8.16 4.13
CA ALA A 36 5.28 -7.33 2.93
C ALA A 36 5.32 -5.82 3.22
N ALA A 37 5.02 -5.40 4.46
CA ALA A 37 5.05 -4.01 4.88
C ALA A 37 5.55 -3.82 6.31
N GLY A 38 6.31 -2.74 6.52
CA GLY A 38 6.70 -2.19 7.82
C GLY A 38 7.99 -2.76 8.44
N TRP A 39 8.57 -3.80 7.86
CA TRP A 39 9.78 -4.47 8.37
C TRP A 39 11.03 -3.59 8.19
N LEU A 40 11.74 -3.31 9.29
CA LEU A 40 12.99 -2.56 9.33
C LEU A 40 14.07 -3.31 10.13
N GLU A 41 15.31 -2.85 10.00
CA GLU A 41 16.47 -3.29 10.78
C GLU A 41 16.66 -4.82 10.76
N GLY A 42 16.46 -5.43 9.59
CA GLY A 42 16.60 -6.88 9.43
C GLY A 42 15.60 -7.69 10.27
N GLY A 43 14.51 -7.08 10.72
CA GLY A 43 13.43 -7.70 11.47
C GLY A 43 13.41 -7.35 12.94
N LEU A 44 14.30 -6.46 13.38
CA LEU A 44 14.36 -6.03 14.77
C LEU A 44 13.32 -4.95 15.08
N THR A 45 12.87 -4.18 14.09
CA THR A 45 11.92 -3.08 14.29
C THR A 45 10.80 -3.05 13.25
N PHE A 46 9.70 -2.41 13.64
CA PHE A 46 8.56 -2.10 12.79
C PHE A 46 8.41 -0.59 12.67
N GLY A 47 8.39 -0.06 11.45
CA GLY A 47 8.16 1.36 11.19
C GLY A 47 6.75 1.61 10.67
N PHE A 48 5.99 2.52 11.31
CA PHE A 48 4.64 2.85 10.87
C PHE A 48 4.64 3.65 9.57
N GLU A 49 5.54 4.62 9.42
CA GLU A 49 5.74 5.36 8.18
C GLU A 49 6.20 4.41 7.07
N LYS A 50 7.13 3.50 7.40
CA LYS A 50 7.58 2.44 6.49
C LYS A 50 6.42 1.55 6.05
N PHE A 51 5.52 1.21 6.96
CA PHE A 51 4.34 0.42 6.64
C PHE A 51 3.48 1.10 5.58
N ILE A 52 3.20 2.40 5.71
CA ILE A 52 2.45 3.14 4.67
C ILE A 52 3.21 3.18 3.34
N CYS A 53 4.51 3.45 3.36
CA CYS A 53 5.34 3.42 2.15
C CYS A 53 5.33 2.04 1.48
N ASP A 54 5.33 0.96 2.25
CA ASP A 54 5.30 -0.40 1.72
C ASP A 54 3.92 -0.81 1.20
N ILE A 55 2.84 -0.33 1.84
CA ILE A 55 1.48 -0.56 1.34
C ILE A 55 1.31 0.05 -0.05
N GLU A 56 1.90 1.21 -0.35
CA GLU A 56 1.93 1.78 -1.70
C GLU A 56 2.55 0.80 -2.73
N ALA A 57 3.67 0.15 -2.37
CA ALA A 57 4.32 -0.84 -3.23
C ALA A 57 3.46 -2.10 -3.42
N VAL A 58 2.84 -2.58 -2.34
CA VAL A 58 1.93 -3.74 -2.38
C VAL A 58 0.72 -3.45 -3.26
N GLN A 59 0.13 -2.26 -3.13
CA GLN A 59 -1.04 -1.85 -3.91
C GLN A 59 -0.68 -1.68 -5.39
N THR A 60 0.47 -1.07 -5.70
CA THR A 60 0.95 -0.96 -7.08
C THR A 60 1.11 -2.35 -7.72
N LEU A 61 1.66 -3.33 -6.99
CA LEU A 61 1.76 -4.70 -7.48
C LEU A 61 0.40 -5.40 -7.61
N ALA A 62 -0.54 -5.12 -6.70
CA ALA A 62 -1.89 -5.65 -6.78
C ALA A 62 -2.61 -5.15 -8.04
N GLU A 63 -2.46 -3.86 -8.39
CA GLU A 63 -3.05 -3.32 -9.61
C GLU A 63 -2.43 -3.85 -10.89
N LEU A 64 -1.14 -4.20 -10.87
CA LEU A 64 -0.51 -4.91 -11.98
C LEU A 64 -1.06 -6.33 -12.16
N CYS A 65 -1.65 -6.93 -11.13
CA CYS A 65 -2.28 -8.24 -11.20
C CYS A 65 -3.73 -8.17 -11.67
N ALA A 66 -4.31 -6.98 -11.82
CA ALA A 66 -5.66 -6.81 -12.35
C ALA A 66 -5.71 -7.25 -13.83
N PRO A 67 -6.80 -7.90 -14.28
CA PRO A 67 -6.97 -8.23 -15.70
C PRO A 67 -6.94 -6.98 -16.57
N VAL A 68 -6.26 -7.05 -17.71
CA VAL A 68 -6.30 -6.00 -18.72
C VAL A 68 -7.69 -5.95 -19.37
N ASP A 69 -8.29 -4.77 -19.45
CA ASP A 69 -9.56 -4.58 -20.18
C ASP A 69 -9.36 -4.77 -21.69
N ALA A 70 -9.79 -5.93 -22.19
CA ALA A 70 -9.75 -6.27 -23.61
C ALA A 70 -11.05 -5.91 -24.36
N SER A 71 -11.95 -5.11 -23.76
CA SER A 71 -13.16 -4.63 -24.43
C SER A 71 -12.85 -3.65 -25.56
N ALA A 72 -13.85 -3.34 -26.40
CA ALA A 72 -13.70 -2.31 -27.43
C ALA A 72 -13.35 -0.93 -26.85
N ALA A 73 -13.84 -0.64 -25.63
CA ALA A 73 -13.46 0.56 -24.91
C ALA A 73 -12.00 0.49 -24.45
N GLY A 74 -11.58 -0.60 -23.79
CA GLY A 74 -10.19 -0.78 -23.35
C GLY A 74 -9.16 -0.74 -24.48
N MET A 75 -9.50 -1.26 -25.67
CA MET A 75 -8.65 -1.16 -26.86
C MET A 75 -8.60 0.26 -27.47
N ALA A 76 -9.59 1.11 -27.18
CA ALA A 76 -9.64 2.53 -27.53
C ALA A 76 -9.43 2.88 -29.02
N PHE A 77 -9.72 1.97 -29.96
CA PHE A 77 -9.49 2.19 -31.40
C PHE A 77 -10.23 3.42 -31.97
N GLU A 78 -11.46 3.67 -31.53
CA GLU A 78 -12.23 4.84 -31.99
C GLU A 78 -11.64 6.15 -31.45
N ALA A 79 -11.08 6.15 -30.24
CA ALA A 79 -10.36 7.32 -29.72
C ALA A 79 -9.12 7.59 -30.57
N ILE A 80 -8.33 6.54 -30.89
CA ILE A 80 -7.11 6.64 -31.72
C ILE A 80 -7.44 7.20 -33.11
N LYS A 81 -8.49 6.73 -33.77
CA LYS A 81 -8.93 7.25 -35.07
C LYS A 81 -9.38 8.72 -35.02
N GLY A 82 -9.89 9.16 -33.88
CA GLY A 82 -10.42 10.51 -33.67
C GLY A 82 -9.34 11.58 -33.44
N VAL A 83 -8.07 11.21 -33.33
CA VAL A 83 -6.96 12.14 -33.10
C VAL A 83 -5.96 12.05 -34.26
N ASP A 84 -5.69 13.18 -34.90
CA ASP A 84 -4.71 13.25 -35.98
C ASP A 84 -3.29 12.91 -35.51
N PRO A 85 -2.42 12.41 -36.42
CA PRO A 85 -1.01 12.18 -36.10
C PRO A 85 -0.34 13.45 -35.55
N GLY A 86 0.27 13.34 -34.36
CA GLY A 86 0.88 14.47 -33.65
C GLY A 86 -0.06 15.22 -32.70
N GLY A 87 -1.33 14.84 -32.61
CA GLY A 87 -2.28 15.36 -31.63
C GLY A 87 -2.12 14.75 -30.22
N HIS A 88 -3.08 15.05 -29.34
CA HIS A 88 -3.11 14.53 -27.96
C HIS A 88 -4.52 14.07 -27.55
N PHE A 89 -4.59 13.22 -26.53
CA PHE A 89 -5.85 12.60 -26.07
C PHE A 89 -6.48 13.29 -24.86
N PHE A 90 -5.82 14.28 -24.24
CA PHE A 90 -6.25 14.87 -22.96
C PHE A 90 -7.71 15.33 -22.90
N ALA A 91 -8.22 15.91 -24.00
CA ALA A 91 -9.61 16.37 -24.09
C ALA A 91 -10.53 15.43 -24.90
N SER A 92 -10.05 14.22 -25.23
CA SER A 92 -10.86 13.25 -25.97
C SER A 92 -12.02 12.77 -25.10
N PRO A 93 -13.22 12.50 -25.67
CA PRO A 93 -14.33 11.94 -24.90
C PRO A 93 -13.95 10.66 -24.14
N HIS A 94 -13.11 9.82 -24.74
CA HIS A 94 -12.63 8.59 -24.14
C HIS A 94 -11.82 8.82 -22.85
N THR A 95 -10.94 9.82 -22.85
CA THR A 95 -10.15 10.21 -21.67
C THR A 95 -11.04 10.86 -20.63
N MET A 96 -11.91 11.81 -21.01
CA MET A 96 -12.78 12.51 -20.06
C MET A 96 -13.73 11.56 -19.31
N GLU A 97 -14.23 10.51 -19.98
CA GLU A 97 -15.09 9.49 -19.36
C GLU A 97 -14.36 8.64 -18.30
N ARG A 98 -13.04 8.48 -18.43
CA ARG A 98 -12.25 7.51 -17.64
C ARG A 98 -11.18 8.14 -16.77
N PHE A 99 -10.98 9.45 -16.85
CA PHE A 99 -9.86 10.15 -16.22
C PHE A 99 -9.73 9.83 -14.73
N ASP A 100 -10.86 9.80 -14.01
CA ASP A 100 -10.90 9.56 -12.56
C ASP A 100 -10.75 8.09 -12.14
N THR A 101 -10.84 7.15 -13.10
CA THR A 101 -10.91 5.71 -12.79
C THR A 101 -9.88 4.85 -13.52
N ALA A 102 -9.20 5.40 -14.54
CA ALA A 102 -8.28 4.64 -15.39
C ALA A 102 -6.92 4.36 -14.74
N PHE A 103 -6.54 5.15 -13.74
CA PHE A 103 -5.23 5.07 -13.10
C PHE A 103 -5.37 4.77 -11.62
N TYR A 104 -4.40 4.02 -11.11
CA TYR A 104 -4.25 3.82 -9.67
C TYR A 104 -4.04 5.16 -8.97
N ALA A 105 -4.83 5.40 -7.92
CA ALA A 105 -4.71 6.57 -7.07
C ALA A 105 -3.70 6.26 -5.94
N PRO A 106 -2.53 6.94 -5.91
CA PRO A 106 -1.51 6.65 -4.91
C PRO A 106 -1.98 6.93 -3.48
N ILE A 107 -1.43 6.18 -2.53
CA ILE A 107 -1.69 6.37 -1.10
C ILE A 107 -0.77 7.44 -0.52
N ASN A 108 0.52 7.45 -0.90
CA ASN A 108 1.58 8.28 -0.36
C ASN A 108 2.41 9.02 -1.43
N ALA A 109 2.44 8.53 -2.68
CA ALA A 109 3.18 9.19 -3.75
C ALA A 109 2.61 10.59 -4.06
N ASP A 110 3.47 11.60 -4.16
CA ASP A 110 3.10 12.94 -4.62
C ASP A 110 3.53 13.08 -6.07
N LEU A 111 2.56 13.24 -6.97
CA LEU A 111 2.76 13.36 -8.42
C LEU A 111 2.71 14.82 -8.89
N SER A 112 2.71 15.78 -7.96
CA SER A 112 2.64 17.19 -8.28
C SER A 112 3.97 17.70 -8.87
N THR A 113 3.87 18.76 -9.67
CA THR A 113 5.06 19.43 -10.21
C THR A 113 5.88 20.06 -9.09
N PHE A 114 7.18 20.29 -9.31
CA PHE A 114 8.07 20.90 -8.31
C PHE A 114 7.52 22.20 -7.71
N GLY A 115 6.91 23.07 -8.53
CA GLY A 115 6.31 24.32 -8.06
C GLY A 115 5.17 24.09 -7.08
N THR A 116 4.26 23.17 -7.42
CA THR A 116 3.13 22.78 -6.56
C THR A 116 3.60 22.08 -5.28
N TRP A 117 4.51 21.11 -5.40
CA TRP A 117 5.11 20.41 -4.25
C TRP A 117 5.77 21.39 -3.28
N THR A 118 6.53 22.37 -3.81
CA THR A 118 7.17 23.41 -2.99
C THR A 118 6.14 24.29 -2.30
N ALA A 119 5.10 24.74 -3.02
CA ALA A 119 4.02 25.55 -2.44
C ALA A 119 3.24 24.79 -1.36
N ASN A 120 3.15 23.47 -1.47
CA ASN A 120 2.53 22.57 -0.50
C ASN A 120 3.46 22.19 0.67
N GLY A 121 4.61 22.86 0.81
CA GLY A 121 5.52 22.68 1.95
C GLY A 121 6.64 21.66 1.73
N ALA A 122 6.87 21.22 0.49
CA ALA A 122 8.02 20.38 0.13
C ALA A 122 8.14 19.09 0.96
N GLN A 123 7.00 18.46 1.27
CA GLN A 123 6.95 17.29 2.16
C GLN A 123 7.65 16.09 1.55
N LYS A 124 8.39 15.33 2.36
CA LYS A 124 8.96 14.05 1.94
C LYS A 124 7.94 12.94 2.06
N ALA A 125 8.26 11.79 1.47
CA ALA A 125 7.41 10.60 1.54
C ALA A 125 7.22 10.11 3.00
N GLU A 126 8.26 10.20 3.84
CA GLU A 126 8.16 9.84 5.26
C GLU A 126 7.20 10.75 6.04
N ASP A 127 7.19 12.06 5.75
CA ASP A 127 6.35 13.04 6.44
C ASP A 127 4.88 12.84 6.09
N ARG A 128 4.59 12.60 4.81
CA ARG A 128 3.23 12.27 4.34
C ARG A 128 2.74 10.94 4.91
N ALA A 129 3.60 9.92 4.92
CA ALA A 129 3.30 8.63 5.53
C ALA A 129 2.94 8.77 7.02
N ALA A 130 3.68 9.59 7.78
CA ALA A 130 3.39 9.85 9.19
C ALA A 130 2.00 10.48 9.41
N GLU A 131 1.57 11.38 8.52
CA GLU A 131 0.22 11.95 8.58
C GLU A 131 -0.85 10.89 8.26
N ILE A 132 -0.64 10.06 7.25
CA ILE A 132 -1.55 8.97 6.89
C ILE A 132 -1.69 7.98 8.06
N VAL A 133 -0.60 7.66 8.77
CA VAL A 133 -0.64 6.83 9.98
C VAL A 133 -1.56 7.45 11.03
N ARG A 134 -1.34 8.74 11.36
CA ARG A 134 -2.15 9.45 12.36
C ARG A 134 -3.63 9.44 11.98
N GLN A 135 -3.94 9.78 10.73
CA GLN A 135 -5.31 9.82 10.24
C GLN A 135 -5.97 8.44 10.25
N THR A 136 -5.26 7.40 9.77
CA THR A 136 -5.76 6.01 9.75
C THR A 136 -6.10 5.52 11.16
N LEU A 137 -5.27 5.86 12.16
CA LEU A 137 -5.53 5.50 13.55
C LEU A 137 -6.70 6.30 14.16
N ALA A 138 -6.83 7.57 13.80
CA ALA A 138 -7.93 8.41 14.26
C ALA A 138 -9.29 7.97 13.68
N ASP A 139 -9.30 7.54 12.42
CA ASP A 139 -10.50 7.12 11.70
C ASP A 139 -10.87 5.65 11.93
N TYR A 140 -9.98 4.88 12.56
CA TYR A 140 -10.21 3.47 12.78
C TYR A 140 -11.46 3.22 13.62
N SER A 141 -12.40 2.46 13.06
CA SER A 141 -13.54 1.91 13.77
C SER A 141 -13.48 0.39 13.70
N GLN A 142 -13.74 -0.25 14.84
CA GLN A 142 -13.66 -1.71 14.93
C GLN A 142 -14.76 -2.35 14.06
N PRO A 143 -14.44 -3.35 13.21
CA PRO A 143 -15.45 -4.02 12.39
C PRO A 143 -16.55 -4.70 13.22
N ALA A 144 -17.74 -4.81 12.62
CA ALA A 144 -18.88 -5.48 13.26
C ALA A 144 -18.53 -6.92 13.66
N GLY A 145 -18.98 -7.34 14.84
CA GLY A 145 -18.73 -8.69 15.38
C GLY A 145 -17.40 -8.88 16.08
N CYS A 146 -16.44 -7.95 15.97
CA CYS A 146 -15.16 -8.05 16.67
C CYS A 146 -15.32 -8.03 18.21
N ALA A 147 -16.28 -7.29 18.76
CA ALA A 147 -16.53 -7.29 20.21
C ALA A 147 -16.90 -8.68 20.74
N GLN A 148 -17.74 -9.42 20.01
CA GLN A 148 -18.15 -10.78 20.37
C GLN A 148 -16.98 -11.77 20.24
N ALA A 149 -16.14 -11.60 19.21
CA ALA A 149 -14.92 -12.38 19.05
C ALA A 149 -13.93 -12.11 20.19
N ALA A 150 -13.72 -10.84 20.54
CA ALA A 150 -12.86 -10.41 21.63
C ALA A 150 -13.30 -11.01 22.97
N GLU A 151 -14.62 -11.02 23.26
CA GLU A 151 -15.16 -11.63 24.48
C GLU A 151 -14.83 -13.14 24.56
N ARG A 152 -15.06 -13.88 23.47
CA ARG A 152 -14.75 -15.33 23.43
C ARG A 152 -13.26 -15.61 23.62
N VAL A 153 -12.41 -14.82 22.98
CA VAL A 153 -10.94 -14.93 23.10
C VAL A 153 -10.51 -14.56 24.52
N ALA A 154 -11.05 -13.49 25.11
CA ALA A 154 -10.72 -13.06 26.47
C ALA A 154 -11.05 -14.14 27.50
N ARG A 155 -12.21 -14.78 27.40
CA ARG A 155 -12.58 -15.91 28.27
C ARG A 155 -11.59 -17.07 28.13
N TYR A 156 -11.29 -17.48 26.91
CA TYR A 156 -10.32 -18.56 26.66
C TYR A 156 -8.93 -18.23 27.24
N VAL A 157 -8.45 -17.00 27.06
CA VAL A 157 -7.17 -16.54 27.62
C VAL A 157 -7.20 -16.57 29.16
N ALA A 158 -8.30 -16.13 29.79
CA ALA A 158 -8.46 -16.19 31.24
C ALA A 158 -8.42 -17.63 31.76
N ASP A 159 -9.17 -18.54 31.12
CA ASP A 159 -9.20 -19.96 31.48
C ASP A 159 -7.81 -20.61 31.37
N LYS A 160 -7.08 -20.31 30.28
CA LYS A 160 -5.71 -20.83 30.08
C LYS A 160 -4.71 -20.26 31.07
N ARG A 161 -4.82 -18.98 31.44
CA ARG A 161 -4.01 -18.38 32.51
C ARG A 161 -4.29 -19.03 33.87
N ALA A 162 -5.56 -19.25 34.21
CA ALA A 162 -5.97 -19.91 35.46
C ALA A 162 -5.48 -21.36 35.54
N ALA A 163 -5.40 -22.06 34.40
CA ALA A 163 -4.87 -23.41 34.30
C ALA A 163 -3.32 -23.50 34.35
N GLY A 164 -2.62 -22.40 34.66
CA GLY A 164 -1.16 -22.36 34.77
C GLY A 164 -0.44 -22.09 33.44
N GLY A 165 -1.15 -21.66 32.39
CA GLY A 165 -0.53 -21.17 31.17
C GLY A 165 0.31 -19.92 31.45
N ALA A 166 1.54 -19.88 30.93
CA ALA A 166 2.43 -18.75 31.12
C ALA A 166 1.81 -17.46 30.55
N ALA A 167 1.89 -16.37 31.31
CA ALA A 167 1.68 -15.05 30.73
C ALA A 167 2.71 -14.84 29.60
N PRO A 168 2.39 -14.05 28.56
CA PRO A 168 3.44 -13.53 27.69
C PRO A 168 4.50 -12.92 28.60
N LEU A 169 5.77 -13.22 28.35
CA LEU A 169 6.88 -12.59 29.06
C LEU A 169 6.63 -11.08 28.98
N THR A 170 6.42 -10.43 30.12
CA THR A 170 6.33 -8.98 30.19
C THR A 170 7.71 -8.46 29.80
N GLY A 171 7.83 -7.98 28.57
CA GLY A 171 8.97 -7.19 28.11
C GLY A 171 8.95 -5.80 28.74
#